data_AF-A0A423GBV3-F1
#
_entry.id   AF-A0A423GBV3-F1
#
_cell.length_a   1.000
_cell.length_b   1.000
_cell.length_c   1.000
_cell.angle_alpha   90.00
_cell.angle_beta   90.00
_cell.angle_gamma   90.00
#
_symmetry.space_group_name_H-M   'P 1'
#
loop_
_entity.id
_entity.type
_entity.pdbx_description
1 polymer ?
#
loop_
_entity_poly.entity_id
_entity_poly.type
_entity_poly.pdbx_seq_one_letter_code
_entity_poly.pdbx_strand_id
1 'polypeptide(L)'
;MKKRPQEIQPPYWLFVLAATPIFFINFLLPSYPITPTELAIAAFIDNHLFGQVGFWSSQFPFSSKVTANYLACIGPVFAILAFYKTYQTMRIDPKQYENYSLLKYALIPPLAALYILLFLFMFYLTSTNLASNSQKYSFYGSYALSFSLFSSSMLIIFYITPLIVHRCFIYLPALLLENWRDKRSQIRPPK
;
A
#
# COMPACT_ATOMS: atom_id res chain seq x y z
N MET A 1 34.98 -2.55 8.57
CA MET A 1 33.71 -2.70 9.32
C MET A 1 32.70 -3.45 8.44
N LYS A 2 32.17 -4.60 8.87
CA LYS A 2 31.12 -5.35 8.13
C LYS A 2 29.84 -4.49 8.07
N LYS A 3 29.27 -4.31 6.87
CA LYS A 3 27.91 -3.78 6.69
C LYS A 3 26.95 -4.64 7.50
N ARG A 4 26.17 -4.06 8.41
CA ARG A 4 25.10 -4.82 9.07
C ARG A 4 23.95 -4.92 8.06
N PRO A 5 23.42 -6.13 7.77
CA PRO A 5 22.31 -6.24 6.85
C PRO A 5 21.11 -5.45 7.38
N GLN A 6 20.44 -4.73 6.49
CA GLN A 6 19.21 -4.03 6.82
C GLN A 6 18.13 -5.08 7.05
N GLU A 7 17.68 -5.22 8.29
CA GLU A 7 16.63 -6.15 8.66
C GLU A 7 15.30 -5.41 8.77
N ILE A 8 14.39 -5.73 7.85
CA ILE A 8 13.00 -5.30 7.88
C ILE A 8 12.19 -6.58 7.96
N GLN A 9 11.64 -6.88 9.13
CA GLN A 9 10.79 -8.06 9.29
C GLN A 9 9.35 -7.65 9.00
N PRO A 10 8.75 -8.11 7.89
CA PRO A 10 7.35 -7.83 7.61
C PRO A 10 6.45 -8.66 8.54
N PRO A 11 5.32 -8.12 8.99
CA PRO A 11 4.41 -8.83 9.88
C PRO A 11 3.52 -9.79 9.09
N TYR A 12 4.07 -10.94 8.68
CA TYR A 12 3.38 -11.91 7.81
C TYR A 12 1.99 -12.33 8.34
N TRP A 13 1.82 -12.47 9.64
CA TRP A 13 0.53 -12.83 10.24
C TRP A 13 -0.55 -11.75 10.02
N LEU A 14 -0.18 -10.46 10.04
CA LEU A 14 -1.11 -9.37 9.74
C LEU A 14 -1.56 -9.43 8.28
N PHE A 15 -0.65 -9.77 7.36
CA PHE A 15 -0.99 -9.96 5.96
C PHE A 15 -1.99 -11.10 5.77
N VAL A 16 -1.74 -12.25 6.41
CA VAL A 16 -2.66 -13.39 6.34
C VAL A 16 -4.02 -12.99 6.89
N LEU A 17 -4.07 -12.39 8.09
CA LEU A 17 -5.31 -11.96 8.73
C LEU A 17 -6.10 -10.96 7.87
N ALA A 18 -5.43 -9.98 7.26
CA ALA A 18 -6.07 -8.97 6.42
C ALA A 18 -6.46 -9.51 5.04
N ALA A 19 -5.76 -10.51 4.52
CA ALA A 19 -6.08 -11.14 3.25
C ALA A 19 -7.23 -12.14 3.39
N THR A 20 -7.36 -12.84 4.50
CA THR A 20 -8.39 -13.88 4.71
C THR A 20 -9.82 -13.41 4.38
N PRO A 21 -10.31 -12.23 4.80
CA PRO A 21 -11.63 -11.73 4.42
C PRO A 21 -11.82 -11.58 2.91
N ILE A 22 -10.78 -11.24 2.14
CA ILE A 22 -10.84 -11.12 0.68
C ILE A 22 -11.22 -12.45 0.05
N PHE A 23 -10.61 -13.54 0.52
CA PHE A 23 -10.95 -14.88 0.06
C PHE A 23 -12.39 -15.23 0.43
N PHE A 24 -12.81 -15.00 1.68
CA PHE A 24 -14.19 -15.27 2.09
C PHE A 24 -15.21 -14.49 1.24
N ILE A 25 -14.97 -13.20 0.99
CA ILE A 25 -15.84 -12.37 0.16
C ILE A 25 -15.95 -12.96 -1.26
N ASN A 26 -14.83 -13.27 -1.91
CA ASN A 26 -14.84 -13.67 -3.31
C ASN A 26 -15.26 -15.12 -3.55
N PHE A 27 -15.12 -16.00 -2.56
CA PHE A 27 -15.55 -17.42 -2.67
C PHE A 27 -16.97 -17.66 -2.15
N LEU A 28 -17.48 -16.83 -1.23
CA LEU A 28 -18.80 -17.04 -0.63
C LEU A 28 -19.88 -16.12 -1.19
N LEU A 29 -19.56 -14.89 -1.60
CA LEU A 29 -20.56 -14.00 -2.18
C LEU A 29 -20.83 -14.32 -3.65
N PRO A 30 -22.09 -14.22 -4.10
CA PRO A 30 -22.44 -14.42 -5.50
C PRO A 30 -21.89 -13.30 -6.39
N SER A 31 -21.84 -13.56 -7.71
CA SER A 31 -21.46 -12.55 -8.70
C SER A 31 -22.37 -11.32 -8.69
N TYR A 32 -23.66 -11.53 -8.43
CA TYR A 32 -24.70 -10.50 -8.35
C TYR A 32 -25.48 -10.67 -7.04
N PRO A 33 -25.98 -9.59 -6.43
CA PRO A 33 -26.78 -9.70 -5.22
C PRO A 33 -28.12 -10.38 -5.53
N ILE A 34 -28.45 -11.44 -4.79
CA ILE A 34 -29.66 -12.25 -4.97
C ILE A 34 -30.59 -12.07 -3.77
N THR A 35 -30.04 -12.00 -2.56
CA THR A 35 -30.81 -11.88 -1.33
C THR A 35 -31.08 -10.41 -0.94
N PRO A 36 -32.13 -10.12 -0.15
CA PRO A 36 -32.39 -8.76 0.35
C PRO A 36 -31.19 -8.17 1.11
N THR A 37 -30.47 -9.00 1.86
CA THR A 37 -29.27 -8.58 2.60
C THR A 37 -28.14 -8.17 1.66
N GLU A 38 -27.89 -8.94 0.59
CA GLU A 38 -26.86 -8.61 -0.39
C GLU A 38 -27.20 -7.33 -1.17
N LEU A 39 -28.47 -7.14 -1.51
CA LEU A 39 -28.95 -5.89 -2.13
C LEU A 39 -28.76 -4.70 -1.19
N ALA A 40 -29.07 -4.86 0.10
CA ALA A 40 -28.84 -3.83 1.10
C ALA A 40 -27.34 -3.49 1.26
N ILE A 41 -26.46 -4.51 1.23
CA ILE A 41 -25.01 -4.30 1.25
C ILE A 41 -24.55 -3.53 0.01
N ALA A 42 -25.01 -3.92 -1.18
CA ALA A 42 -24.67 -3.24 -2.42
C ALA A 42 -25.11 -1.76 -2.38
N ALA A 43 -26.34 -1.49 -1.96
CA ALA A 43 -26.87 -0.13 -1.81
C ALA A 43 -26.12 0.66 -0.73
N PHE A 44 -25.74 0.03 0.39
CA PHE A 44 -24.94 0.67 1.42
C PHE A 44 -23.57 1.10 0.88
N ILE A 45 -22.91 0.23 0.11
CA ILE A 45 -21.62 0.55 -0.51
C ILE A 45 -21.75 1.76 -1.46
N ASP A 46 -22.79 1.78 -2.29
CA ASP A 46 -22.98 2.83 -3.28
C ASP A 46 -23.37 4.18 -2.67
N ASN A 47 -24.10 4.18 -1.55
CA ASN A 47 -24.59 5.41 -0.91
C ASN A 47 -23.71 5.95 0.22
N HIS A 48 -22.94 5.09 0.89
CA HIS A 48 -22.23 5.45 2.13
C HIS A 48 -20.73 5.13 2.11
N LEU A 49 -20.25 4.34 1.15
CA LEU A 49 -18.83 4.05 0.98
C LEU A 49 -18.34 4.64 -0.34
N PHE A 50 -17.36 3.98 -0.97
CA PHE A 50 -16.71 4.48 -2.17
C PHE A 50 -17.44 4.06 -3.46
N GLY A 51 -18.55 3.32 -3.37
CA GLY A 51 -19.23 2.77 -4.55
C GLY A 51 -18.31 1.82 -5.33
N GLN A 52 -18.22 2.02 -6.65
CA GLN A 52 -17.33 1.24 -7.51
C GLN A 52 -15.98 1.94 -7.70
N VAL A 53 -14.96 1.48 -6.96
CA VAL A 53 -13.60 2.04 -6.98
C VAL A 53 -12.54 0.96 -7.11
N GLY A 54 -11.31 1.41 -7.40
CA GLY A 54 -10.12 0.59 -7.45
C GLY A 54 -10.22 -0.45 -8.55
N PHE A 55 -9.84 -1.67 -8.21
CA PHE A 55 -9.84 -2.78 -9.15
C PHE A 55 -11.00 -3.71 -8.87
N TRP A 56 -11.85 -3.94 -9.88
CA TRP A 56 -13.03 -4.79 -9.77
C TRP A 56 -13.12 -5.72 -10.99
N SER A 57 -14.09 -6.64 -10.99
CA SER A 57 -14.31 -7.57 -12.09
C SER A 57 -15.76 -7.52 -12.56
N SER A 58 -15.97 -7.37 -13.87
CA SER A 58 -17.31 -7.49 -14.48
C SER A 58 -17.89 -8.90 -14.47
N GLN A 59 -17.11 -9.94 -14.17
CA GLN A 59 -17.63 -11.31 -14.06
C GLN A 59 -18.28 -11.61 -12.69
N PHE A 60 -17.89 -10.86 -11.67
CA PHE A 60 -18.44 -10.93 -10.32
C PHE A 60 -18.49 -9.52 -9.70
N PRO A 61 -19.33 -8.63 -10.27
CA PRO A 61 -19.34 -7.22 -9.92
C PRO A 61 -19.69 -6.97 -8.46
N PHE A 62 -20.51 -7.81 -7.83
CA PHE A 62 -20.88 -7.65 -6.43
C PHE A 62 -19.72 -7.98 -5.48
N SER A 63 -19.19 -9.20 -5.53
CA SER A 63 -18.10 -9.62 -4.63
C SER A 63 -16.83 -8.79 -4.83
N SER A 64 -16.51 -8.41 -6.07
CA SER A 64 -15.37 -7.53 -6.35
C SER A 64 -15.57 -6.10 -5.83
N LYS A 65 -16.79 -5.55 -5.91
CA LYS A 65 -17.13 -4.25 -5.29
C LYS A 65 -16.98 -4.30 -3.77
N VAL A 66 -17.47 -5.35 -3.12
CA VAL A 66 -17.33 -5.56 -1.67
C VAL A 66 -15.84 -5.66 -1.30
N THR A 67 -15.05 -6.43 -2.05
CA THR A 67 -13.60 -6.55 -1.84
C THR A 67 -12.87 -5.22 -1.97
N ALA A 68 -13.18 -4.43 -3.02
CA ALA A 68 -12.54 -3.14 -3.24
C ALA A 68 -12.82 -2.16 -2.09
N ASN A 69 -14.06 -2.12 -1.61
CA ASN A 69 -14.44 -1.27 -0.46
C ASN A 69 -13.84 -1.77 0.86
N TYR A 70 -13.80 -3.08 1.07
CA TYR A 70 -13.06 -3.66 2.20
C TYR A 70 -11.61 -3.18 2.21
N LEU A 71 -10.92 -3.26 1.07
CA LEU A 71 -9.54 -2.77 0.96
C LEU A 71 -9.43 -1.24 1.14
N ALA A 72 -10.38 -0.46 0.63
CA ALA A 72 -10.39 1.00 0.79
C ALA A 72 -10.56 1.41 2.27
N CYS A 73 -11.36 0.69 3.04
CA CYS A 73 -11.56 0.98 4.45
C CYS A 73 -10.45 0.39 5.34
N ILE A 74 -10.09 -0.88 5.12
CA ILE A 74 -9.18 -1.64 5.98
C ILE A 74 -7.71 -1.46 5.58
N GLY A 75 -7.43 -1.21 4.29
CA GLY A 75 -6.07 -1.02 3.78
C GLY A 75 -5.27 0.05 4.54
N PRO A 76 -5.80 1.25 4.79
CA PRO A 76 -5.13 2.27 5.60
C PRO A 76 -4.87 1.83 7.05
N VAL A 77 -5.85 1.18 7.69
CA VAL A 77 -5.71 0.67 9.07
C VAL A 77 -4.64 -0.41 9.14
N PHE A 78 -4.69 -1.36 8.20
CA PHE A 78 -3.69 -2.40 8.03
C PHE A 78 -2.29 -1.80 7.81
N ALA A 79 -2.16 -0.81 6.93
CA ALA A 79 -0.90 -0.14 6.63
C ALA A 79 -0.26 0.47 7.89
N ILE A 80 -1.05 1.16 8.71
CA ILE A 80 -0.57 1.77 9.96
C ILE A 80 -0.11 0.70 10.96
N LEU A 81 -0.92 -0.34 11.18
CA LEU A 81 -0.58 -1.42 12.12
C LEU A 81 0.65 -2.20 11.67
N ALA A 82 0.72 -2.53 10.38
CA ALA A 82 1.84 -3.25 9.81
C ALA A 82 3.13 -2.40 9.85
N PHE A 83 3.03 -1.11 9.50
CA PHE A 83 4.14 -0.18 9.64
C PHE A 83 4.62 -0.08 11.08
N TYR A 84 3.73 0.08 12.05
CA TYR A 84 4.08 0.18 13.47
C TYR A 84 4.86 -1.05 13.94
N LYS A 85 4.38 -2.26 13.61
CA LYS A 85 5.08 -3.51 13.95
C LYS A 85 6.43 -3.63 13.28
N THR A 86 6.52 -3.29 11.99
CA THR A 86 7.80 -3.30 11.27
C THR A 86 8.77 -2.27 11.85
N TYR A 87 8.31 -1.06 12.15
CA TYR A 87 9.11 0.03 12.68
C TYR A 87 9.82 -0.37 13.99
N GLN A 88 9.15 -1.12 14.87
CA GLN A 88 9.75 -1.63 16.12
C GLN A 88 10.96 -2.55 15.90
N THR A 89 11.00 -3.27 14.77
CA THR A 89 12.08 -4.20 14.42
C THR A 89 13.07 -3.62 13.42
N MET A 90 12.75 -2.46 12.86
CA MET A 90 13.49 -1.88 11.75
C MET A 90 14.86 -1.37 12.20
N ARG A 91 15.91 -1.93 11.62
CA ARG A 91 17.29 -1.44 11.81
C ARG A 91 17.79 -0.83 10.51
N ILE A 92 18.13 0.45 10.54
CA ILE A 92 18.64 1.18 9.36
C ILE A 92 20.12 1.49 9.60
N ASP A 93 20.98 1.11 8.65
CA ASP A 93 22.40 1.47 8.66
C ASP A 93 22.57 2.86 8.02
N PRO A 94 22.92 3.92 8.78
CA PRO A 94 23.09 5.27 8.25
C PRO A 94 24.16 5.34 7.15
N LYS A 95 25.16 4.46 7.20
CA LYS A 95 26.28 4.41 6.24
C LYS A 95 25.85 4.06 4.82
N GLN A 96 24.66 3.50 4.66
CA GLN A 96 24.08 3.25 3.34
C GLN A 96 23.78 4.55 2.57
N TYR A 97 23.54 5.65 3.30
CA TYR A 97 23.09 6.92 2.74
C TYR A 97 24.16 8.02 2.77
N GLU A 98 25.32 7.77 3.40
CA GLU A 98 26.46 8.71 3.46
C GLU A 98 26.94 9.18 2.08
N ASN A 99 26.86 8.30 1.06
CA ASN A 99 27.35 8.56 -0.29
C ASN A 99 26.25 9.02 -1.27
N TYR A 100 25.04 9.33 -0.78
CA TYR A 100 23.98 9.82 -1.65
C TYR A 100 24.28 11.26 -2.09
N SER A 101 24.19 11.52 -3.39
CA SER A 101 24.32 12.90 -3.90
C SER A 101 23.11 13.73 -3.51
N LEU A 102 23.30 15.04 -3.37
CA LEU A 102 22.21 16.01 -3.15
C LEU A 102 21.08 15.87 -4.16
N LEU A 103 21.40 15.55 -5.42
CA LEU A 103 20.42 15.27 -6.46
C LEU A 103 19.51 14.08 -6.11
N LYS A 104 20.08 12.97 -5.61
CA LYS A 104 19.29 11.80 -5.19
C LYS A 104 18.38 12.15 -4.03
N TYR A 105 18.87 12.91 -3.05
CA TYR A 105 18.06 13.40 -1.94
C TYR A 105 16.93 14.31 -2.38
N ALA A 106 17.16 15.18 -3.38
CA ALA A 106 16.14 16.07 -3.92
C ALA A 106 15.07 15.34 -4.76
N LEU A 107 15.45 14.27 -5.46
CA LEU A 107 14.55 13.51 -6.34
C LEU A 107 13.70 12.46 -5.62
N ILE A 108 14.18 11.89 -4.51
CA ILE A 108 13.47 10.81 -3.80
C ILE A 108 12.09 11.27 -3.26
N PRO A 109 11.97 12.38 -2.52
CA PRO A 109 10.67 12.84 -2.00
C PRO A 109 9.62 13.13 -3.08
N PRO A 110 9.89 13.86 -4.19
CA PRO A 110 8.88 14.10 -5.21
C PRO A 110 8.48 12.83 -5.95
N LEU A 111 9.39 11.88 -6.19
CA LEU A 111 9.04 10.58 -6.77
C LEU A 111 8.17 9.74 -5.82
N ALA A 112 8.47 9.77 -4.52
CA ALA A 112 7.66 9.13 -3.50
C ALA A 112 6.25 9.76 -3.42
N ALA A 113 6.16 11.09 -3.45
CA ALA A 113 4.87 11.81 -3.48
C ALA A 113 4.06 11.44 -4.73
N LEU A 114 4.70 11.43 -5.90
CA LEU A 114 4.05 11.04 -7.15
C LEU A 114 3.52 9.61 -7.09
N TYR A 115 4.32 8.66 -6.56
CA TYR A 115 3.87 7.29 -6.35
C TYR A 115 2.62 7.21 -5.45
N ILE A 116 2.63 7.92 -4.31
CA ILE A 116 1.49 7.93 -3.37
C ILE A 116 0.25 8.54 -4.04
N LEU A 117 0.41 9.65 -4.76
CA LEU A 117 -0.68 10.30 -5.48
C LEU A 117 -1.27 9.38 -6.57
N LEU A 118 -0.42 8.73 -7.36
CA LEU A 118 -0.87 7.78 -8.38
C LEU A 118 -1.59 6.59 -7.76
N PHE A 119 -1.09 6.06 -6.64
CA PHE A 119 -1.76 4.98 -5.92
C PHE A 119 -3.14 5.40 -5.41
N LEU A 120 -3.23 6.55 -4.73
CA LEU A 120 -4.50 7.08 -4.24
C LEU A 120 -5.47 7.36 -5.38
N PHE A 121 -4.99 7.96 -6.47
CA PHE A 121 -5.80 8.22 -7.66
C PHE A 121 -6.34 6.93 -8.26
N MET A 122 -5.46 5.95 -8.54
CA MET A 122 -5.88 4.68 -9.12
C MET A 122 -6.83 3.90 -8.21
N PHE A 123 -6.59 3.90 -6.90
CA PHE A 123 -7.33 3.04 -5.99
C PHE A 123 -8.65 3.66 -5.49
N TYR A 124 -8.69 4.97 -5.24
CA TYR A 124 -9.86 5.64 -4.66
C TYR A 124 -10.63 6.50 -5.65
N LEU A 125 -10.00 7.01 -6.71
CA LEU A 125 -10.62 7.97 -7.64
C LEU A 125 -10.93 7.39 -9.01
N THR A 126 -10.50 6.16 -9.29
CA THR A 126 -10.80 5.48 -10.55
C THR A 126 -11.40 4.09 -10.30
N SER A 127 -12.09 3.56 -11.30
CA SER A 127 -12.58 2.19 -11.33
C SER A 127 -12.02 1.48 -12.56
N THR A 128 -11.19 0.47 -12.33
CA THR A 128 -10.54 -0.34 -13.36
C THR A 128 -11.13 -1.73 -13.37
N ASN A 129 -11.79 -2.10 -14.48
CA ASN A 129 -12.30 -3.45 -14.68
C ASN A 129 -11.18 -4.39 -15.13
N LEU A 130 -10.77 -5.29 -14.24
CA LEU A 130 -9.77 -6.31 -14.50
C LEU A 130 -10.23 -7.35 -15.50
N ALA A 131 -11.53 -7.66 -15.57
CA ALA A 131 -12.08 -8.65 -16.50
C ALA A 131 -12.39 -8.09 -17.89
N SER A 132 -11.95 -6.86 -18.19
CA SER A 132 -12.16 -6.27 -19.52
C SER A 132 -11.45 -7.08 -20.62
N ASN A 133 -11.99 -7.03 -21.85
CA ASN A 133 -11.47 -7.77 -23.02
C ASN A 133 -10.03 -7.41 -23.44
N SER A 134 -9.37 -6.46 -22.76
CA SER A 134 -7.95 -6.18 -22.97
C SER A 134 -7.11 -7.30 -22.33
N GLN A 135 -6.46 -8.13 -23.15
CA GLN A 135 -5.82 -9.40 -22.77
C GLN A 135 -4.83 -9.34 -21.61
N LYS A 136 -4.27 -8.16 -21.27
CA LYS A 136 -3.15 -8.05 -20.33
C LYS A 136 -3.52 -8.29 -18.86
N TYR A 137 -4.73 -7.92 -18.45
CA TYR A 137 -5.16 -8.00 -17.05
C TYR A 137 -6.38 -8.88 -16.81
N SER A 138 -7.01 -9.36 -17.90
CA SER A 138 -8.20 -10.22 -17.87
C SER A 138 -8.03 -11.42 -16.94
N PHE A 139 -6.86 -12.05 -16.92
CA PHE A 139 -6.58 -13.19 -16.04
C PHE A 139 -6.89 -12.92 -14.56
N TYR A 140 -6.57 -11.72 -14.05
CA TYR A 140 -6.82 -11.35 -12.65
C TYR A 140 -8.29 -11.04 -12.38
N GLY A 141 -9.09 -10.71 -13.40
CA GLY A 141 -10.53 -10.50 -13.27
C GLY A 141 -11.37 -11.72 -13.60
N SER A 142 -10.80 -12.73 -14.26
CA SER A 142 -11.57 -13.87 -14.80
C SER A 142 -11.88 -14.99 -13.81
N TYR A 143 -11.16 -15.08 -12.70
CA TYR A 143 -11.34 -16.16 -11.72
C TYR A 143 -11.32 -15.60 -10.30
N ALA A 144 -12.20 -16.11 -9.43
CA ALA A 144 -12.27 -15.66 -8.04
C ALA A 144 -10.94 -15.83 -7.29
N LEU A 145 -10.20 -16.91 -7.57
CA LEU A 145 -8.88 -17.16 -6.97
C LEU A 145 -7.84 -16.13 -7.45
N SER A 146 -7.73 -15.89 -8.75
CA SER A 146 -6.75 -14.94 -9.30
C SER A 146 -7.05 -13.52 -8.85
N PHE A 147 -8.33 -13.15 -8.79
CA PHE A 147 -8.77 -11.87 -8.24
C PHE A 147 -8.45 -11.75 -6.76
N SER A 148 -8.71 -12.78 -5.95
CA SER A 148 -8.38 -12.77 -4.52
C SER A 148 -6.88 -12.60 -4.27
N LEU A 149 -6.04 -13.27 -5.06
CA LEU A 149 -4.58 -13.11 -5.00
C LEU A 149 -4.16 -11.69 -5.39
N PHE A 150 -4.72 -11.16 -6.48
CA PHE A 150 -4.47 -9.79 -6.92
C PHE A 150 -4.88 -8.76 -5.85
N SER A 151 -6.11 -8.84 -5.34
CA SER A 151 -6.63 -7.97 -4.30
C SER A 151 -5.81 -8.09 -3.00
N SER A 152 -5.35 -9.29 -2.65
CA SER A 152 -4.45 -9.47 -1.49
C SER A 152 -3.08 -8.82 -1.71
N SER A 153 -2.56 -8.82 -2.94
CA SER A 153 -1.32 -8.10 -3.26
C SER A 153 -1.43 -6.58 -3.08
N MET A 154 -2.65 -6.01 -3.18
CA MET A 154 -2.87 -4.59 -2.89
C MET A 154 -2.55 -4.25 -1.43
N LEU A 155 -2.71 -5.19 -0.49
CA LEU A 155 -2.28 -5.00 0.90
C LEU A 155 -0.77 -4.75 0.97
N ILE A 156 0.03 -5.36 0.09
CA ILE A 156 1.48 -5.10 0.04
C ILE A 156 1.75 -3.64 -0.37
N ILE A 157 0.99 -3.11 -1.33
CA ILE A 157 1.09 -1.71 -1.75
C ILE A 157 0.69 -0.76 -0.60
N PHE A 158 -0.40 -1.08 0.11
CA PHE A 158 -0.80 -0.37 1.32
C PHE A 158 0.30 -0.40 2.39
N TYR A 159 0.94 -1.54 2.63
CA TYR A 159 2.04 -1.67 3.60
C TYR A 159 3.31 -0.91 3.21
N ILE A 160 3.68 -0.91 1.93
CA ILE A 160 4.89 -0.22 1.45
C ILE A 160 4.74 1.30 1.53
N THR A 161 3.53 1.82 1.32
CA THR A 161 3.24 3.26 1.35
C THR A 161 3.77 3.99 2.61
N PRO A 162 3.39 3.61 3.85
CA PRO A 162 3.90 4.26 5.05
C PRO A 162 5.42 4.08 5.24
N LEU A 163 6.00 2.96 4.79
CA LEU A 163 7.46 2.78 4.81
C LEU A 163 8.17 3.78 3.89
N ILE A 164 7.62 4.02 2.69
CA ILE A 164 8.10 5.04 1.76
C ILE A 164 7.95 6.42 2.40
N VAL A 165 6.79 6.72 2.99
CA VAL A 165 6.53 8.00 3.65
C VAL A 165 7.57 8.26 4.74
N HIS A 166 7.72 7.32 5.67
CA HIS A 166 8.68 7.44 6.76
C HIS A 166 10.11 7.60 6.24
N ARG A 167 10.54 6.79 5.26
CA ARG A 167 11.91 6.88 4.73
C ARG A 167 12.17 8.19 4.01
N CYS A 168 11.28 8.58 3.11
CA CYS A 168 11.52 9.70 2.20
C CYS A 168 11.31 11.06 2.85
N PHE A 169 10.33 11.18 3.76
CA PHE A 169 9.94 12.47 4.33
C PHE A 169 10.36 12.66 5.79
N ILE A 170 10.74 11.60 6.50
CA ILE A 170 11.15 11.71 7.91
C ILE A 170 12.63 11.34 8.06
N TYR A 171 12.99 10.10 7.74
CA TYR A 171 14.33 9.57 8.02
C TYR A 171 15.43 10.22 7.17
N LEU A 172 15.28 10.26 5.83
CA LEU A 172 16.30 10.85 4.96
C LEU A 172 16.53 12.35 5.22
N PRO A 173 15.48 13.19 5.40
CA PRO A 173 15.67 14.59 5.75
C PRO A 173 16.39 14.77 7.10
N ALA A 174 16.02 13.98 8.13
CA ALA A 174 16.67 14.03 9.43
C ALA A 174 18.17 13.71 9.34
N LEU A 175 18.52 12.65 8.61
CA LEU A 175 19.91 12.24 8.40
C LEU A 175 20.72 13.31 7.63
N LEU A 176 20.10 13.97 6.64
CA LEU A 176 20.75 15.04 5.89
C LEU A 176 21.02 16.27 6.76
N LEU A 177 20.08 16.63 7.64
CA LEU A 177 20.25 17.72 8.60
C LEU A 177 21.37 17.44 9.61
N GLU A 178 21.46 16.21 10.11
CA GLU A 178 22.51 15.76 11.02
C GLU A 178 23.89 15.83 10.36
N ASN A 179 24.04 15.24 9.17
CA ASN A 179 25.29 15.30 8.38
C ASN A 179 25.73 16.74 8.06
N TRP A 180 24.77 17.63 7.79
CA TRP A 180 25.07 19.04 7.52
C TRP A 180 25.50 19.79 8.79
N ARG A 181 24.87 19.49 9.93
CA ARG A 181 25.24 20.05 11.24
C ARG A 181 26.66 19.64 11.63
N ASP A 182 27.00 18.36 11.47
CA ASP A 182 28.32 17.82 11.82
C ASP A 182 29.44 18.42 10.98
N LYS A 183 29.21 18.55 9.66
CA LYS A 183 30.15 19.26 8.77
C LYS A 183 30.35 20.72 9.19
N ARG A 184 29.29 21.43 9.61
CA ARG A 184 29.41 22.81 10.11
C ARG A 184 30.19 22.91 11.42
N SER A 185 30.03 21.97 12.34
CA SER A 185 30.80 21.95 13.59
C SER A 185 32.28 21.65 13.39
N GLN A 186 32.65 20.86 12.38
CA GLN A 186 34.06 20.61 12.04
C GLN A 186 34.75 21.82 11.40
N ILE A 187 33.99 22.70 10.74
CA ILE A 187 34.51 23.91 10.06
C ILE A 187 34.69 25.09 11.02
N ARG A 188 34.00 25.12 12.18
CA ARG A 188 34.17 26.16 13.20
C ARG A 188 34.99 25.62 14.37
N PRO A 189 36.24 26.05 14.59
CA PRO A 189 36.97 25.65 15.80
C PRO A 189 36.25 26.18 17.06
N PRO A 190 36.35 25.48 18.21
CA PRO A 190 35.86 26.01 19.47
C PRO A 190 36.59 27.32 19.78
N LYS A 191 35.82 28.34 20.18
CA LYS A 191 36.35 29.60 20.71
C LYS A 191 36.93 29.39 22.10
#